data_AF-A0A0A8K3L0-F1
#
_entry.id   AF-A0A0A8K3L0-F1
#
_cell.length_a   1.000
_cell.length_b   1.000
_cell.length_c   1.000
_cell.angle_alpha   90.00
_cell.angle_beta   90.00
_cell.angle_gamma   90.00
#
_symmetry.space_group_name_H-M   'P 1'
#
loop_
_entity.id
_entity.type
_entity.pdbx_description
1 polymer ?
#
loop_
_entity_poly.entity_id
_entity_poly.type
_entity_poly.pdbx_seq_one_letter_code
_entity_poly.pdbx_strand_id
1 'polypeptide(L)' 'MDQMMEAQGVDVLAAIRVDGGLAFIEARAKCRYCQHAGVCRRWLLGDGGRRAADFCPNVAFFRSCPRLDS' A
#
# COMPACT_ATOMS: atom_id res chain seq x y z
N MET A 1 -0.34 4.06 -5.52
CA MET A 1 0.21 3.44 -4.29
C MET A 1 -0.48 4.03 -3.09
N ASP A 2 -0.45 5.34 -2.95
CA ASP A 2 -0.96 6.09 -1.78
C ASP A 2 -2.42 5.71 -1.43
N GLN A 3 -3.33 5.71 -2.42
CA GLN A 3 -4.72 5.25 -2.21
C GLN A 3 -4.84 3.80 -1.71
N MET A 4 -3.94 2.89 -2.12
CA MET A 4 -3.92 1.51 -1.62
C MET A 4 -3.44 1.46 -0.16
N MET A 5 -2.51 2.33 0.22
CA MET A 5 -2.02 2.42 1.60
C MET A 5 -3.08 2.99 2.52
N GLU A 6 -3.73 4.09 2.11
CA GLU A 6 -4.86 4.69 2.83
C GLU A 6 -5.99 3.67 3.02
N ALA A 7 -6.38 2.97 1.95
CA ALA A 7 -7.37 1.90 2.00
C ALA A 7 -6.89 0.64 2.76
N GLN A 8 -5.66 0.60 3.28
CA GLN A 8 -5.18 -0.44 4.19
C GLN A 8 -4.94 0.12 5.61
N GLY A 9 -5.32 1.38 5.87
CA GLY A 9 -5.15 2.05 7.16
C GLY A 9 -3.72 2.47 7.46
N VAL A 10 -2.85 2.52 6.46
CA VAL A 10 -1.44 2.89 6.63
C VAL A 10 -1.33 4.41 6.77
N ASP A 11 -0.57 4.87 7.77
CA ASP A 11 -0.09 6.25 7.83
C ASP A 11 0.98 6.44 6.75
N VAL A 12 0.59 7.08 5.65
CA VAL A 12 1.46 7.32 4.50
C VAL A 12 2.67 8.16 4.87
N LEU A 13 2.52 9.14 5.77
CA LEU A 13 3.63 10.01 6.17
C LEU A 13 4.65 9.25 7.03
N ALA A 14 4.18 8.38 7.92
CA ALA A 14 5.06 7.51 8.69
C ALA A 14 5.72 6.42 7.82
N ALA A 15 4.99 5.87 6.86
CA ALA A 15 5.50 4.86 5.93
C ALA A 15 6.70 5.35 5.09
N ILE A 16 6.74 6.64 4.73
CA ILE A 16 7.88 7.24 4.01
C ILE A 16 9.19 7.16 4.82
N ARG A 17 9.11 7.05 6.15
CA ARG A 17 10.28 7.00 7.04
C ARG A 17 10.73 5.58 7.39
N VAL A 18 9.96 4.56 7.03
CA VAL A 18 10.32 3.16 7.30
C VAL A 18 11.62 2.81 6.56
N ASP A 19 12.56 2.18 7.28
CA ASP A 19 13.85 1.74 6.73
C ASP A 19 14.63 2.88 6.03
N GLY A 20 14.64 4.06 6.65
CA GLY A 20 15.27 5.26 6.07
C GLY A 20 14.66 5.72 4.75
N GLY A 21 13.46 5.24 4.41
CA GLY A 21 12.74 5.53 3.16
C GLY A 21 13.04 4.58 2.00
N LEU A 22 14.00 3.65 2.14
CA LEU A 22 14.34 2.70 1.08
C LEU A 22 13.15 1.78 0.76
N ALA A 23 12.52 1.22 1.79
CA ALA A 23 11.36 0.36 1.63
C ALA A 23 10.20 1.05 0.87
N PHE A 24 9.98 2.35 1.11
CA PHE A 24 8.97 3.13 0.40
C PHE A 24 9.33 3.33 -1.08
N ILE A 25 10.60 3.65 -1.37
CA ILE A 25 11.10 3.83 -2.75
C ILE A 25 10.94 2.53 -3.53
N GLU A 26 11.34 1.39 -2.95
CA GLU A 26 11.16 0.08 -3.58
C GLU A 26 9.70 -0.26 -3.83
N ALA A 27 8.83 -0.07 -2.84
CA ALA A 27 7.40 -0.31 -2.98
C ALA A 27 6.78 0.60 -4.06
N ARG A 28 7.24 1.86 -4.16
CA ARG A 28 6.77 2.80 -5.19
C ARG A 28 7.23 2.39 -6.58
N ALA A 29 8.47 1.92 -6.73
CA ALA A 29 8.96 1.33 -7.98
C ALA A 29 8.15 0.07 -8.35
N LYS A 30 7.96 -0.87 -7.42
CA LYS A 30 7.12 -2.07 -7.61
C LYS A 30 5.70 -1.71 -8.03
N CYS A 31 5.09 -0.71 -7.41
CA CYS A 31 3.75 -0.23 -7.77
C CYS A 31 3.71 0.35 -9.19
N ARG A 32 4.74 1.13 -9.57
CA ARG A 32 4.82 1.79 -10.88
C ARG A 32 4.90 0.79 -12.03
N TYR A 33 5.60 -0.33 -11.83
CA TYR A 33 5.77 -1.38 -12.84
C TYR A 33 4.77 -2.54 -12.70
N CYS A 34 3.85 -2.47 -11.74
CA CYS A 34 2.87 -3.52 -11.52
C CYS A 34 1.87 -3.62 -12.69
N GLN A 35 1.73 -4.82 -13.25
CA GLN A 35 0.79 -5.10 -14.35
C GLN A 35 -0.67 -5.20 -13.88
N HIS A 36 -0.92 -5.27 -12.57
CA HIS A 36 -2.24 -5.47 -11.98
C HIS A 36 -2.95 -4.17 -11.55
N ALA A 37 -2.57 -3.01 -12.12
CA ALA A 37 -3.15 -1.72 -11.75
C ALA A 37 -4.70 -1.68 -11.88
N GLY A 38 -5.26 -2.39 -12.86
CA GLY A 38 -6.71 -2.52 -13.02
C GLY A 38 -7.39 -3.31 -11.90
N VAL A 39 -6.69 -4.29 -11.29
CA VAL A 39 -7.18 -5.03 -10.11
C VAL A 39 -7.17 -4.11 -8.89
N CYS A 40 -6.10 -3.35 -8.68
CA CYS A 40 -6.01 -2.34 -7.62
C CYS A 40 -7.20 -1.35 -7.70
N ARG A 41 -7.50 -0.83 -8.90
CA ARG A 41 -8.61 0.10 -9.10
C ARG A 41 -9.97 -0.52 -8.77
N ARG A 42 -10.24 -1.73 -9.27
CA ARG A 42 -11.52 -2.42 -8.97
C ARG A 42 -11.68 -2.71 -7.49
N TRP A 43 -10.59 -3.12 -6.84
CA TRP A 43 -10.58 -3.36 -5.40
C TRP A 43 -10.84 -2.07 -4.62
N LEU A 44 -10.18 -0.95 -4.96
CA LEU A 44 -10.40 0.36 -4.35
C LEU A 44 -11.84 0.87 -4.49
N LEU A 45 -12.49 0.59 -5.61
CA LEU A 45 -13.89 0.98 -5.86
C LEU A 45 -14.92 0.08 -5.15
N GLY A 46 -14.52 -1.12 -4.71
CA GLY A 46 -15.38 -2.09 -4.07
C GLY A 46 -15.08 -2.22 -2.57
N ASP A 47 -14.56 -3.38 -2.17
CA ASP A 47 -14.22 -3.73 -0.78
C ASP A 47 -12.96 -3.03 -0.22
N GLY A 48 -12.45 -2.00 -0.91
CA GLY A 48 -11.30 -1.20 -0.46
C GLY A 48 -11.50 -0.75 0.98
N GLY A 49 -10.55 -1.07 1.88
CA GLY A 49 -10.68 -0.78 3.31
C GLY A 49 -11.27 -1.89 4.18
N ARG A 50 -12.06 -2.82 3.62
CA ARG A 50 -12.71 -3.91 4.39
C ARG A 50 -11.92 -5.22 4.39
N ARG A 51 -11.08 -5.43 3.38
CA ARG A 51 -10.27 -6.66 3.22
C ARG A 51 -8.81 -6.32 3.02
N ALA A 52 -7.92 -7.26 3.32
CA ALA A 52 -6.51 -7.11 2.97
C ALA A 52 -6.35 -7.16 1.45
N ALA A 53 -5.47 -6.32 0.90
CA ALA A 53 -5.15 -6.31 -0.52
C ALA A 53 -4.13 -7.41 -0.87
N ASP A 54 -4.46 -8.68 -0.60
CA ASP A 54 -3.50 -9.81 -0.67
C ASP A 54 -2.93 -10.07 -2.07
N PHE A 55 -3.64 -9.64 -3.12
CA PHE A 55 -3.14 -9.67 -4.49
C PHE A 55 -2.07 -8.59 -4.78
N CYS A 56 -1.96 -7.58 -3.92
CA CYS A 56 -1.06 -6.46 -4.14
C CYS A 56 0.38 -6.87 -3.83
N PRO A 57 1.35 -6.68 -4.75
CA PRO A 57 2.75 -7.03 -4.49
C PRO A 57 3.38 -6.21 -3.35
N ASN A 58 2.76 -5.10 -2.96
CA ASN A 58 3.19 -4.28 -1.85
C ASN A 58 2.50 -4.61 -0.52
N VAL A 59 1.65 -5.64 -0.45
CA VAL A 59 0.88 -5.96 0.76
C VAL A 59 1.77 -6.22 1.98
N ALA A 60 2.92 -6.87 1.79
CA ALA A 60 3.89 -7.09 2.86
C ALA A 60 4.44 -5.77 3.40
N PHE A 61 4.78 -4.82 2.50
CA PHE A 61 5.21 -3.48 2.89
C PHE A 61 4.09 -2.72 3.62
N PHE A 62 2.84 -2.79 3.15
CA PHE A 62 1.73 -2.12 3.83
C PHE A 62 1.52 -2.65 5.25
N ARG A 63 1.64 -3.96 5.45
CA ARG A 63 1.52 -4.61 6.77
C ARG A 63 2.66 -4.24 7.73
N SER A 64 3.84 -3.89 7.21
CA SER A 64 4.97 -3.46 8.05
C SER A 64 4.94 -1.96 8.38
N CYS A 65 4.01 -1.20 7.80
CA CYS A 65 3.94 0.25 8.03
C CYS A 65 3.09 0.60 9.27
N PRO A 66 3.36 1.74 9.91
CA PRO A 66 2.51 2.28 10.97
C PRO A 66 1.08 2.53 10.48
N ARG A 67 0.10 2.37 11.38
CA ARG A 67 -1.32 2.56 11.10
C ARG A 67 -1.81 3.87 11.71
N LEU A 68 -2.85 4.46 11.12
CA LEU A 68 -3.44 5.73 11.59
C LEU A 68 -4.18 5.59 12.95
N ASP A 69 -4.41 4.36 13.37
CA ASP A 69 -5.20 3.95 14.53
C ASP A 69 -4.33 3.43 15.71
N SER A 70 -3.01 3.66 15.68
CA SER A 70 -2.05 3.34 16.76
C SER A 70 -1.66 4.54 17.60
#